data_AF-A0A3Q3EFN7-F1
#
_entry.id   AF-A0A3Q3EFN7-F1
#
_cell.length_a   1.000
_cell.length_b   1.000
_cell.length_c   1.000
_cell.angle_alpha   90.00
_cell.angle_beta   90.00
_cell.angle_gamma   90.00
#
_symmetry.space_group_name_H-M   'P 1'
#
loop_
_entity.id
_entity.type
_entity.pdbx_description
1 polymer ?
#
loop_
_entity_poly.entity_id
_entity_poly.type
_entity_poly.pdbx_seq_one_letter_code
_entity_poly.pdbx_strand_id
1 'polypeptide(L)'
;MGNSYAGQLRTTRFEEVLHNSIEASLRSNTVVPRPVFSQLYLETEQIIFFMYGSESNSPPIPYQMKPPPEGCCTTDGFCQAGRDLRLSTLASDPFDVPTGFMLVGVKSPSLPESLLVCAVDHRFLPDERGHNALLGFSGNCMGCGEKGFRYFTEFSNHINLKLSTQPKKQKHLKYLLYRNNQGLLVQGAPRVSGQNAFHC
;
A
#
# COMPACT_ATOMS: atom_id res chain seq x y z
N MET A 1 66.24 -13.16 14.54
CA MET A 1 65.69 -14.19 13.63
C MET A 1 64.19 -14.02 13.56
N GLY A 2 63.56 -14.33 12.42
CA GLY A 2 62.15 -14.05 12.15
C GLY A 2 62.00 -13.55 10.71
N ASN A 3 61.52 -14.41 9.82
CA ASN A 3 61.67 -14.20 8.38
C ASN A 3 60.44 -13.52 7.77
N SER A 4 60.67 -12.57 6.87
CA SER A 4 59.71 -12.19 5.83
C SER A 4 59.60 -13.28 4.74
N TYR A 5 58.69 -13.07 3.77
CA TYR A 5 58.48 -13.87 2.56
C TYR A 5 57.71 -15.19 2.69
N ALA A 6 56.41 -15.08 2.96
CA ALA A 6 55.41 -16.06 2.52
C ALA A 6 54.09 -15.35 2.15
N GLY A 7 53.71 -15.34 0.87
CA GLY A 7 52.36 -14.90 0.44
C GLY A 7 52.26 -14.17 -0.92
N GLN A 8 53.26 -13.41 -1.33
CA GLN A 8 53.16 -12.40 -2.41
C GLN A 8 53.21 -12.94 -3.86
N LEU A 9 52.53 -14.07 -4.14
CA LEU A 9 52.56 -14.73 -5.46
C LEU A 9 51.18 -15.24 -5.95
N ARG A 10 50.06 -14.77 -5.38
CA ARG A 10 48.70 -15.19 -5.80
C ARG A 10 47.68 -14.09 -6.08
N THR A 11 48.00 -12.81 -5.84
CA THR A 11 47.07 -11.69 -6.12
C THR A 11 47.14 -11.21 -7.56
N THR A 12 48.34 -10.87 -8.05
CA THR A 12 48.54 -10.22 -9.36
C THR A 12 47.88 -10.97 -10.52
N ARG A 13 48.16 -12.27 -10.68
CA ARG A 13 47.53 -13.10 -11.72
C ARG A 13 46.00 -13.19 -11.62
N PHE A 14 45.43 -13.06 -10.42
CA PHE A 14 43.99 -13.07 -10.24
C PHE A 14 43.36 -11.72 -10.60
N GLU A 15 44.01 -10.62 -10.22
CA GLU A 15 43.63 -9.27 -10.63
C GLU A 15 43.75 -9.08 -12.15
N GLU A 16 44.85 -9.52 -12.78
CA GLU A 16 45.05 -9.50 -14.24
C GLU A 16 43.93 -10.27 -14.96
N VAL A 17 43.56 -11.46 -14.48
CA VAL A 17 42.47 -12.27 -15.06
C VAL A 17 41.10 -11.61 -14.83
N LEU A 18 40.85 -10.98 -13.67
CA LEU A 18 39.63 -10.21 -13.44
C LEU A 18 39.52 -9.01 -14.37
N HIS A 19 40.56 -8.19 -14.47
CA HIS A 19 40.59 -7.03 -15.37
C HIS A 19 40.39 -7.44 -16.83
N ASN A 20 41.07 -8.49 -17.29
CA ASN A 20 40.94 -9.00 -18.65
C ASN A 20 39.54 -9.61 -18.91
N SER A 21 38.94 -10.30 -17.93
CA SER A 21 37.56 -10.80 -18.02
C SER A 21 36.52 -9.67 -18.09
N ILE A 22 36.71 -8.60 -17.32
CA ILE A 22 35.86 -7.40 -17.35
C ILE A 22 36.00 -6.69 -18.71
N GLU A 23 37.22 -6.48 -19.20
CA GLU A 23 37.45 -5.89 -20.53
C GLU A 23 36.90 -6.75 -21.67
N ALA A 24 37.04 -8.08 -21.60
CA ALA A 24 36.47 -9.00 -22.58
C ALA A 24 34.94 -8.95 -22.59
N SER A 25 34.31 -8.90 -21.41
CA SER A 25 32.86 -8.74 -21.26
C SER A 25 32.38 -7.41 -21.86
N LEU A 26 33.03 -6.29 -21.51
CA LEU A 26 32.71 -4.95 -22.03
C LEU A 26 32.96 -4.79 -23.54
N ARG A 27 33.85 -5.58 -24.14
CA ARG A 27 34.07 -5.63 -25.60
C ARG A 27 33.20 -6.66 -26.31
N SER A 28 32.50 -7.54 -25.58
CA SER A 28 31.65 -8.57 -26.18
C SER A 28 30.29 -8.01 -26.59
N ASN A 29 30.02 -7.97 -27.90
CA ASN A 29 28.74 -7.50 -28.42
C ASN A 29 27.64 -8.59 -28.44
N THR A 30 27.85 -9.68 -27.68
CA THR A 30 26.92 -10.80 -27.53
C THR A 30 25.87 -10.45 -26.50
N VAL A 31 24.65 -10.17 -26.94
CA VAL A 31 23.49 -9.98 -26.04
C VAL A 31 23.20 -11.30 -25.33
N VAL A 32 23.73 -11.43 -24.10
CA VAL A 32 23.36 -12.52 -23.19
C VAL A 32 21.86 -12.42 -22.95
N PRO A 33 21.07 -13.48 -23.24
CA PRO A 33 19.63 -13.45 -22.96
C PRO A 33 19.42 -13.17 -21.48
N ARG A 34 18.75 -12.04 -21.16
CA ARG A 34 18.48 -11.69 -19.76
C ARG A 34 17.70 -12.84 -19.12
N PRO A 35 18.09 -13.31 -17.91
CA PRO A 35 17.29 -14.30 -17.19
C PRO A 35 15.85 -13.82 -17.07
N VAL A 36 14.87 -14.73 -17.19
CA VAL A 36 13.43 -14.38 -17.12
C VAL A 36 13.09 -13.61 -15.83
N PHE A 37 13.79 -13.91 -14.74
CA PHE A 37 13.69 -13.17 -13.47
C PHE A 37 14.08 -11.69 -13.61
N SER A 38 15.11 -11.38 -14.41
CA SER A 38 15.54 -10.01 -14.70
C SER A 38 14.59 -9.28 -15.65
N GLN A 39 13.87 -9.98 -16.53
CA GLN A 39 12.78 -9.39 -17.32
C GLN A 39 11.63 -8.97 -16.40
N LEU A 40 11.07 -9.91 -15.64
CA LEU A 40 9.97 -9.67 -14.71
C LEU A 40 10.28 -8.54 -13.71
N TYR A 41 11.50 -8.46 -13.19
CA TYR A 41 11.87 -7.38 -12.27
C TYR A 41 12.22 -6.06 -12.97
N LEU A 42 12.98 -6.05 -14.08
CA LEU A 42 13.39 -4.79 -14.72
C LEU A 42 12.30 -4.15 -15.59
N GLU A 43 11.37 -4.91 -16.16
CA GLU A 43 10.19 -4.34 -16.83
C GLU A 43 9.20 -3.79 -15.79
N THR A 44 9.12 -4.41 -14.61
CA THR A 44 8.44 -3.79 -13.46
C THR A 44 9.14 -2.49 -13.05
N GLU A 45 10.46 -2.50 -12.81
CA GLU A 45 11.23 -1.32 -12.43
C GLU A 45 11.14 -0.19 -13.47
N GLN A 46 11.10 -0.47 -14.78
CA GLN A 46 10.86 0.55 -15.81
C GLN A 46 9.47 1.19 -15.73
N ILE A 47 8.47 0.49 -15.17
CA ILE A 47 7.13 1.04 -14.95
C ILE A 47 7.09 2.02 -13.75
N ILE A 48 7.89 1.85 -12.67
CA ILE A 48 8.10 2.89 -11.52
C ILE A 48 9.06 3.90 -12.29
N PHE A 49 10.02 3.55 -13.15
CA PHE A 49 10.82 4.60 -13.78
C PHE A 49 9.99 5.59 -14.63
N PHE A 50 8.88 5.15 -15.22
CA PHE A 50 7.86 6.04 -15.81
C PHE A 50 6.83 6.61 -14.81
N MET A 51 6.36 5.86 -13.80
CA MET A 51 5.31 6.29 -12.85
C MET A 51 5.84 6.94 -11.55
N TYR A 52 7.15 6.90 -11.35
CA TYR A 52 7.84 7.00 -10.07
C TYR A 52 9.35 7.36 -10.17
N GLY A 53 9.86 7.86 -11.31
CA GLY A 53 11.30 7.99 -11.60
C GLY A 53 11.78 9.29 -12.26
N SER A 54 11.49 10.47 -11.71
CA SER A 54 12.23 11.70 -12.06
C SER A 54 12.33 12.67 -10.88
N GLU A 55 13.51 12.76 -10.27
CA GLU A 55 13.79 13.72 -9.19
C GLU A 55 14.04 15.13 -9.75
N SER A 56 12.95 15.78 -10.15
CA SER A 56 12.93 17.21 -10.47
C SER A 56 12.19 17.99 -9.38
N ASN A 57 12.57 19.25 -9.17
CA ASN A 57 12.13 20.12 -8.08
C ASN A 57 10.72 20.70 -8.36
N SER A 58 9.76 19.81 -8.61
CA SER A 58 8.41 20.10 -9.10
C SER A 58 7.38 20.13 -7.96
N PRO A 59 6.31 20.92 -8.06
CA PRO A 59 5.18 20.82 -7.13
C PRO A 59 4.59 19.40 -7.16
N PRO A 60 4.03 18.91 -6.04
CA PRO A 60 3.57 17.53 -5.93
C PRO A 60 2.51 17.22 -6.99
N ILE A 61 2.83 16.25 -7.85
CA ILE A 61 1.97 15.85 -8.98
C ILE A 61 0.57 15.49 -8.45
N PRO A 62 -0.51 16.13 -8.95
CA PRO A 62 -1.87 15.79 -8.54
C PRO A 62 -2.14 14.29 -8.75
N TYR A 63 -2.64 13.61 -7.72
CA TYR A 63 -2.90 12.17 -7.77
C TYR A 63 -4.06 11.88 -8.73
N GLN A 64 -3.74 11.62 -10.00
CA GLN A 64 -4.72 11.19 -10.98
C GLN A 64 -5.07 9.71 -10.73
N MET A 65 -6.23 9.49 -10.10
CA MET A 65 -6.92 8.22 -10.20
C MET A 65 -7.21 7.93 -11.68
N LYS A 66 -7.11 6.66 -12.11
CA LYS A 66 -7.75 6.24 -13.37
C LYS A 66 -9.25 6.58 -13.28
N PRO A 67 -9.88 7.08 -14.35
CA PRO A 67 -11.31 7.33 -14.34
C PRO A 67 -12.06 6.03 -13.98
N PRO A 68 -13.12 6.08 -13.16
CA PRO A 68 -13.93 4.91 -12.85
C PRO A 68 -14.51 4.29 -14.13
N PRO A 69 -14.70 2.95 -14.19
CA PRO A 69 -15.27 2.28 -15.36
C PRO A 69 -16.64 2.87 -15.78
N GLU A 70 -16.91 2.90 -17.08
CA GLU A 70 -18.18 3.43 -17.59
C GLU A 70 -19.38 2.67 -17.00
N GLY A 71 -20.40 3.42 -16.57
CA GLY A 71 -21.60 2.87 -15.94
C GLY A 71 -21.50 2.57 -14.44
N CYS A 72 -20.33 2.71 -13.80
CA CYS A 72 -20.21 2.56 -12.34
C CYS A 72 -20.60 3.84 -11.57
N CYS A 73 -20.99 3.68 -10.31
CA CYS A 73 -21.35 4.80 -9.43
C CYS A 73 -20.11 5.58 -8.98
N THR A 74 -20.18 6.92 -9.02
CA THR A 74 -19.10 7.85 -8.63
C THR A 74 -19.47 8.77 -7.47
N THR A 75 -20.60 8.48 -6.81
CA THR A 75 -21.18 9.28 -5.72
C THR A 75 -20.39 9.11 -4.42
N ASP A 76 -20.09 10.22 -3.74
CA ASP A 76 -19.38 10.19 -2.46
C ASP A 76 -20.15 9.39 -1.41
N GLY A 77 -19.46 8.47 -0.74
CA GLY A 77 -20.04 7.60 0.27
C GLY A 77 -20.71 6.33 -0.26
N PHE A 78 -20.70 6.10 -1.59
CA PHE A 78 -21.15 4.87 -2.22
C PHE A 78 -19.97 4.16 -2.90
N CYS A 79 -20.00 2.83 -2.96
CA CYS A 79 -19.07 2.08 -3.81
C CYS A 79 -19.46 2.16 -5.29
N GLN A 80 -18.56 1.74 -6.17
CA GLN A 80 -18.78 1.68 -7.63
C GLN A 80 -20.00 0.85 -8.05
N ALA A 81 -20.46 -0.10 -7.23
CA ALA A 81 -21.71 -0.84 -7.45
C ALA A 81 -22.98 -0.14 -6.93
N GLY A 82 -22.91 1.15 -6.57
CA GLY A 82 -24.06 1.96 -6.13
C GLY A 82 -24.58 1.63 -4.72
N ARG A 83 -23.81 0.90 -3.91
CA ARG A 83 -24.18 0.56 -2.52
C ARG A 83 -23.57 1.55 -1.55
N ASP A 84 -24.38 2.05 -0.63
CA ASP A 84 -24.00 2.98 0.43
C ASP A 84 -22.97 2.34 1.38
N LEU A 85 -22.00 3.13 1.83
CA LEU A 85 -20.94 2.73 2.76
C LEU A 85 -20.97 3.51 4.08
N ARG A 86 -21.89 4.48 4.23
CA ARG A 86 -21.91 5.37 5.39
C ARG A 86 -22.31 4.60 6.65
N LEU A 87 -21.60 4.88 7.74
CA LEU A 87 -21.86 4.29 9.07
C LEU A 87 -23.31 4.50 9.52
N SER A 88 -23.94 5.63 9.16
CA SER A 88 -25.37 5.90 9.43
C SER A 88 -26.32 4.87 8.82
N THR A 89 -25.97 4.33 7.66
CA THR A 89 -26.80 3.36 6.90
C THR A 89 -26.46 1.94 7.33
N LEU A 90 -25.17 1.64 7.46
CA LEU A 90 -24.65 0.32 7.82
C LEU A 90 -24.64 0.05 9.34
N ALA A 91 -25.18 0.95 10.17
CA ALA A 91 -25.19 0.80 11.64
C ALA A 91 -26.03 -0.39 12.12
N SER A 92 -27.21 -0.58 11.53
CA SER A 92 -28.19 -1.61 11.92
C SER A 92 -28.06 -2.93 11.17
N ASP A 93 -27.25 -2.99 10.11
CA ASP A 93 -27.25 -4.10 9.17
C ASP A 93 -26.52 -5.34 9.69
N PRO A 94 -27.08 -6.55 9.47
CA PRO A 94 -26.53 -7.81 9.99
C PRO A 94 -25.45 -8.41 9.08
N PHE A 95 -24.36 -7.67 8.79
CA PHE A 95 -23.18 -8.28 8.15
C PHE A 95 -22.49 -9.28 9.08
N ASP A 96 -21.98 -10.35 8.48
CA ASP A 96 -20.88 -11.14 9.03
C ASP A 96 -19.52 -10.52 8.62
N VAL A 97 -18.52 -10.62 9.50
CA VAL A 97 -17.18 -10.08 9.27
C VAL A 97 -16.21 -11.25 9.15
N PRO A 98 -15.60 -11.49 7.97
CA PRO A 98 -14.77 -12.67 7.75
C PRO A 98 -13.63 -12.79 8.78
N THR A 99 -13.37 -14.01 9.26
CA THR A 99 -12.35 -14.27 10.28
C THR A 99 -11.00 -13.64 9.92
N GLY A 100 -10.46 -12.83 10.83
CA GLY A 100 -9.22 -12.07 10.60
C GLY A 100 -9.40 -10.70 9.95
N PHE A 101 -10.62 -10.27 9.61
CA PHE A 101 -10.93 -8.89 9.22
C PHE A 101 -11.52 -8.11 10.41
N MET A 102 -11.31 -6.80 10.42
CA MET A 102 -11.92 -5.85 11.35
C MET A 102 -12.67 -4.77 10.56
N LEU A 103 -13.77 -4.28 11.12
CA LEU A 103 -14.47 -3.12 10.57
C LEU A 103 -13.72 -1.83 10.95
N VAL A 104 -13.45 -1.00 9.95
CA VAL A 104 -12.74 0.28 10.10
C VAL A 104 -13.53 1.41 9.46
N GLY A 105 -13.55 2.56 10.16
CA GLY A 105 -14.16 3.80 9.72
C GLY A 105 -13.14 4.67 8.99
N VAL A 106 -13.49 5.06 7.77
CA VAL A 106 -12.67 5.89 6.90
C VAL A 106 -13.33 7.26 6.75
N LYS A 107 -12.60 8.35 7.04
CA LYS A 107 -13.09 9.71 6.78
C LYS A 107 -12.79 10.12 5.34
N SER A 108 -13.84 10.53 4.62
CA SER A 108 -13.72 11.13 3.29
C SER A 108 -13.51 12.64 3.41
N PRO A 109 -12.53 13.24 2.69
CA PRO A 109 -12.42 14.71 2.60
C PRO A 109 -13.68 15.38 2.04
N SER A 110 -14.44 14.67 1.21
CA SER A 110 -15.69 15.16 0.60
C SER A 110 -16.93 14.97 1.48
N LEU A 111 -16.84 14.19 2.57
CA LEU A 111 -17.91 13.94 3.54
C LEU A 111 -17.35 13.96 4.98
N PRO A 112 -17.02 15.13 5.54
CA PRO A 112 -16.42 15.23 6.89
C PRO A 112 -17.34 14.67 8.00
N GLU A 113 -18.66 14.83 7.82
CA GLU A 113 -19.71 14.41 8.75
C GLU A 113 -20.08 12.91 8.62
N SER A 114 -19.32 12.12 7.86
CA SER A 114 -19.64 10.69 7.66
C SER A 114 -18.39 9.81 7.61
N LEU A 115 -18.45 8.69 8.34
CA LEU A 115 -17.50 7.60 8.22
C LEU A 115 -17.99 6.59 7.18
N LEU A 116 -17.08 6.11 6.34
CA LEU A 116 -17.32 4.99 5.44
C LEU A 116 -16.81 3.70 6.08
N VAL A 117 -17.64 2.65 6.08
CA VAL A 117 -17.38 1.36 6.73
C VAL A 117 -16.69 0.43 5.75
N CYS A 118 -15.52 -0.06 6.13
CA CYS A 118 -14.72 -0.98 5.33
C CYS A 118 -14.31 -2.19 6.20
N ALA A 119 -14.22 -3.39 5.63
CA ALA A 119 -13.55 -4.50 6.32
C ALA A 119 -12.09 -4.59 5.85
N VAL A 120 -11.15 -4.62 6.79
CA VAL A 120 -9.71 -4.71 6.50
C VAL A 120 -9.07 -5.80 7.36
N ASP A 121 -8.22 -6.62 6.76
CA ASP A 121 -7.49 -7.68 7.44
C ASP A 121 -6.61 -7.10 8.56
N HIS A 122 -6.82 -7.59 9.79
CA HIS A 122 -6.22 -7.06 11.00
C HIS A 122 -4.69 -6.97 10.94
N ARG A 123 -4.04 -7.87 10.19
CA ARG A 123 -2.57 -7.91 10.03
C ARG A 123 -2.02 -6.68 9.32
N PHE A 124 -2.85 -6.00 8.53
CA PHE A 124 -2.48 -4.77 7.81
C PHE A 124 -2.90 -3.49 8.55
N LEU A 125 -3.52 -3.62 9.73
CA LEU A 125 -3.81 -2.52 10.63
C LEU A 125 -2.74 -2.47 11.74
N PRO A 126 -2.37 -1.28 12.25
CA PRO A 126 -1.50 -1.19 13.41
C PRO A 126 -2.22 -1.67 14.67
N ASP A 127 -1.51 -2.24 15.63
CA ASP A 127 -2.04 -2.63 16.93
C ASP A 127 -2.47 -1.41 17.79
N GLU A 128 -2.99 -1.66 18.99
CA GLU A 128 -3.41 -0.61 19.94
C GLU A 128 -2.27 0.33 20.37
N ARG A 129 -1.00 -0.08 20.18
CA ARG A 129 0.19 0.73 20.44
C ARG A 129 0.67 1.47 19.18
N GLY A 130 0.00 1.32 18.03
CA GLY A 130 0.38 1.90 16.75
C GLY A 130 1.41 1.10 15.93
N HIS A 131 1.77 -0.12 16.37
CA HIS A 131 2.88 -0.91 15.83
C HIS A 131 2.42 -2.15 15.03
N ASN A 132 3.36 -2.95 14.54
CA ASN A 132 3.14 -4.32 14.03
C ASN A 132 2.22 -4.50 12.80
N ALA A 133 1.91 -3.43 12.06
CA ALA A 133 1.18 -3.53 10.78
C ALA A 133 2.06 -4.06 9.64
N LEU A 134 1.56 -5.04 8.89
CA LEU A 134 2.16 -5.47 7.63
C LEU A 134 2.10 -4.36 6.55
N LEU A 135 3.13 -4.36 5.71
CA LEU A 135 3.18 -3.59 4.47
C LEU A 135 2.12 -4.10 3.48
N GLY A 136 1.60 -3.21 2.63
CA GLY A 136 0.49 -3.51 1.72
C GLY A 136 -0.89 -3.30 2.34
N PHE A 137 -1.91 -3.91 1.76
CA PHE A 137 -3.31 -3.80 2.15
C PHE A 137 -4.07 -5.10 1.81
N SER A 138 -5.18 -5.35 2.51
CA SER A 138 -6.13 -6.42 2.21
C SER A 138 -7.49 -5.98 2.74
N GLY A 139 -8.40 -5.64 1.84
CA GLY A 139 -9.71 -5.08 2.18
C GLY A 139 -10.86 -5.69 1.40
N ASN A 140 -12.06 -5.56 1.97
CA ASN A 140 -13.34 -5.93 1.38
C ASN A 140 -14.32 -4.75 1.49
N CYS A 141 -15.15 -4.55 0.46
CA CYS A 141 -16.17 -3.51 0.45
C CYS A 141 -17.45 -3.98 1.14
N MET A 142 -17.92 -3.25 2.16
CA MET A 142 -19.08 -3.68 2.95
C MET A 142 -20.43 -3.45 2.23
N GLY A 143 -20.49 -2.53 1.27
CA GLY A 143 -21.73 -2.24 0.55
C GLY A 143 -22.06 -3.28 -0.53
N CYS A 144 -21.08 -3.68 -1.35
CA CYS A 144 -21.28 -4.65 -2.43
C CYS A 144 -20.79 -6.07 -2.12
N GLY A 145 -20.00 -6.26 -1.05
CA GLY A 145 -19.43 -7.54 -0.67
C GLY A 145 -18.21 -7.99 -1.47
N GLU A 146 -17.66 -7.15 -2.36
CA GLU A 146 -16.45 -7.42 -3.15
C GLU A 146 -15.21 -7.53 -2.23
N LYS A 147 -14.30 -8.47 -2.53
CA LYS A 147 -13.25 -8.93 -1.59
C LYS A 147 -11.86 -9.00 -2.22
N GLY A 148 -10.84 -8.86 -1.38
CA GLY A 148 -9.46 -9.16 -1.75
C GLY A 148 -8.71 -8.02 -2.44
N PHE A 149 -9.14 -6.76 -2.24
CA PHE A 149 -8.41 -5.58 -2.71
C PHE A 149 -7.02 -5.54 -2.07
N ARG A 150 -5.96 -5.68 -2.87
CA ARG A 150 -4.56 -5.81 -2.39
C ARG A 150 -3.85 -4.46 -2.23
N TYR A 151 -4.35 -3.42 -2.90
CA TYR A 151 -3.79 -2.09 -2.86
C TYR A 151 -4.83 -1.08 -2.37
N PHE A 152 -4.43 -0.23 -1.41
CA PHE A 152 -5.33 0.78 -0.84
C PHE A 152 -5.75 1.84 -1.89
N THR A 153 -4.95 2.04 -2.94
CA THR A 153 -5.28 2.86 -4.11
C THR A 153 -6.52 2.33 -4.84
N GLU A 154 -6.48 1.07 -5.29
CA GLU A 154 -7.62 0.39 -5.94
C GLU A 154 -8.88 0.45 -5.08
N PHE A 155 -8.73 0.13 -3.79
CA PHE A 155 -9.85 0.16 -2.85
C PHE A 155 -10.41 1.58 -2.69
N SER A 156 -9.55 2.61 -2.57
CA SER A 156 -9.99 4.01 -2.47
C SER A 156 -10.77 4.46 -3.71
N ASN A 157 -10.37 4.00 -4.91
CA ASN A 157 -11.11 4.26 -6.15
C ASN A 157 -12.47 3.53 -6.12
N HIS A 158 -12.52 2.28 -5.67
CA HIS A 158 -13.74 1.47 -5.61
C HIS A 158 -14.79 2.03 -4.63
N ILE A 159 -14.36 2.60 -3.49
CA ILE A 159 -15.26 3.22 -2.50
C ILE A 159 -15.53 4.73 -2.75
N ASN A 160 -15.14 5.24 -3.93
CA ASN A 160 -15.22 6.67 -4.30
C ASN A 160 -14.60 7.63 -3.27
N LEU A 161 -13.53 7.21 -2.59
CA LEU A 161 -12.82 8.04 -1.63
C LEU A 161 -11.94 9.06 -2.36
N LYS A 162 -12.49 10.23 -2.66
CA LYS A 162 -11.78 11.33 -3.33
C LYS A 162 -10.63 11.85 -2.44
N LEU A 163 -9.39 11.70 -2.91
CA LEU A 163 -8.18 12.07 -2.18
C LEU A 163 -7.33 13.05 -2.99
N SER A 164 -7.10 14.24 -2.43
CA SER A 164 -6.25 15.30 -3.01
C SER A 164 -4.74 15.01 -2.96
N THR A 165 -4.34 13.95 -2.24
CA THR A 165 -2.95 13.51 -2.05
C THR A 165 -2.88 11.99 -2.18
N GLN A 166 -1.74 11.44 -2.61
CA GLN A 166 -1.49 9.99 -2.73
C GLN A 166 -2.12 9.18 -1.56
N PRO A 167 -2.89 8.09 -1.84
CA PRO A 167 -3.61 7.33 -0.80
C PRO A 167 -2.69 6.61 0.20
N LYS A 168 -2.36 7.28 1.31
CA LYS A 168 -1.58 6.70 2.42
C LYS A 168 -2.51 6.04 3.44
N LYS A 169 -2.54 4.70 3.46
CA LYS A 169 -3.34 3.84 4.38
C LYS A 169 -3.47 4.41 5.80
N GLN A 170 -2.34 4.75 6.42
CA GLN A 170 -2.23 5.28 7.81
C GLN A 170 -2.92 6.62 8.05
N LYS A 171 -3.15 7.44 7.01
CA LYS A 171 -3.84 8.74 7.12
C LYS A 171 -5.37 8.56 7.21
N HIS A 172 -5.91 7.47 6.65
CA HIS A 172 -7.35 7.30 6.40
C HIS A 172 -8.00 6.17 7.21
N LEU A 173 -7.31 5.06 7.47
CA LEU A 173 -7.80 3.96 8.31
C LEU A 173 -7.54 4.26 9.80
N LYS A 174 -8.29 5.20 10.38
CA LYS A 174 -8.02 5.72 11.74
C LYS A 174 -8.93 5.21 12.85
N TYR A 175 -10.15 4.78 12.50
CA TYR A 175 -11.17 4.42 13.48
C TYR A 175 -11.45 2.93 13.40
N LEU A 176 -11.39 2.23 14.53
CA LEU A 176 -12.04 0.92 14.62
C LEU A 176 -13.55 1.11 14.74
N LEU A 177 -14.32 0.15 14.23
CA LEU A 177 -15.76 0.08 14.41
C LEU A 177 -16.11 -1.24 15.11
N TYR A 178 -17.01 -1.20 16.09
CA TYR A 178 -17.45 -2.36 16.85
C TYR A 178 -18.96 -2.33 17.05
N ARG A 179 -19.61 -3.49 17.20
CA ARG A 179 -21.03 -3.54 17.57
C ARG A 179 -21.18 -3.30 19.07
N ASN A 180 -22.07 -2.40 19.46
CA ASN A 180 -22.43 -2.17 20.85
C ASN A 180 -23.38 -3.27 21.38
N ASN A 181 -23.76 -3.19 22.66
CA ASN A 181 -24.67 -4.15 23.30
C ASN A 181 -26.10 -4.19 22.69
N GLN A 182 -26.44 -3.27 21.79
CA GLN A 182 -27.70 -3.23 21.04
C GLN A 182 -27.53 -3.77 19.60
N GLY A 183 -26.36 -4.28 19.25
CA GLY A 183 -26.01 -4.77 17.90
C GLY A 183 -25.62 -3.67 16.91
N LEU A 184 -25.71 -2.40 17.29
CA LEU A 184 -25.43 -1.26 16.39
C LEU A 184 -23.92 -1.06 16.22
N LEU A 185 -23.47 -0.90 14.97
CA LEU A 185 -22.08 -0.57 14.66
C LEU A 185 -21.79 0.88 15.06
N VAL A 186 -20.84 1.07 15.98
CA VAL A 186 -20.45 2.36 16.54
C VAL A 186 -18.96 2.63 16.35
N GLN A 187 -18.58 3.91 16.39
CA GLN A 187 -17.17 4.32 16.27
C GLN A 187 -16.43 4.06 17.58
N GLY A 188 -15.31 3.34 17.51
CA GLY A 188 -14.35 3.22 18.59
C GLY A 188 -13.49 4.48 18.79
N ALA A 189 -12.59 4.40 19.77
CA ALA A 189 -11.52 5.38 19.92
C ALA A 189 -10.65 5.41 18.63
N PRO A 190 -10.15 6.60 18.23
CA PRO A 190 -9.18 6.68 17.15
C PRO A 190 -7.88 5.97 17.57
N ARG A 191 -7.35 5.07 16.73
CA ARG A 191 -6.01 4.51 16.97
C ARG A 191 -4.99 5.65 16.86
N VAL A 192 -4.14 5.78 17.88
CA VAL A 192 -3.15 6.86 17.97
C VAL A 192 -2.03 6.61 16.95
N SER A 193 -2.21 7.12 15.72
CA SER A 193 -1.15 7.22 14.73
C SER A 193 -0.06 8.15 15.28
N GLY A 194 1.03 7.57 15.77
CA GLY A 194 1.90 8.18 16.77
C GLY A 194 2.45 9.57 16.44
N GLN A 195 1.90 10.58 17.11
CA GLN A 195 2.59 11.78 17.58
C GLN A 195 1.78 12.41 18.72
N ASN A 196 2.47 12.82 19.79
CA ASN A 196 1.97 13.57 20.94
C ASN A 196 0.73 13.00 21.66
N ALA A 197 0.96 11.98 22.49
CA ALA A 197 0.13 11.78 23.68
C ALA A 197 0.45 12.91 24.69
N PHE A 198 -0.28 14.03 24.63
CA PHE A 198 -0.30 14.98 25.73
C PHE A 198 -1.26 14.51 26.81
N HIS A 199 -0.79 14.54 28.05
CA HIS A 199 -1.53 14.10 29.23
C HIS A 199 -2.62 15.12 29.58
N CYS A 200 -3.79 14.60 29.96
CA CYS A 200 -4.68 15.20 30.95
C CYS A 200 -4.99 14.09 31.95
#